data_AF-A0A318T1L7-F1
#
_entry.id   AF-A0A318T1L7-F1
#
_cell.length_a   1.000
_cell.length_b   1.000
_cell.length_c   1.000
_cell.angle_alpha   90.00
_cell.angle_beta   90.00
_cell.angle_gamma   90.00
#
_symmetry.space_group_name_H-M   'P 1'
#
loop_
_entity.id
_entity.type
_entity.pdbx_description
1 polymer ?
#
loop_
_entity_poly.entity_id
_entity_poly.type
_entity_poly.pdbx_seq_one_letter_code
_entity_poly.pdbx_strand_id
1 'polypeptide(L)'
;MSMEETLSRIGAATHERNGRPIDQIDQAEDAEDQVARECVEVRLQGYDARGEREAGEVAAALRQYRRAFEQLLGGPRHVLAALRAAEESREVPLEELEPSDRELLRKWAGAAARLQSEGLGALTTGTAHKAWFSAKIVRRRDELAAAARIKAAREAPPAAPRSPGQINLF
;
A
#
# COMPACT_ATOMS: atom_id res chain seq x y z
N MET A 1 27.46 -13.73 -22.86
CA MET A 1 26.68 -12.53 -22.56
C MET A 1 27.57 -11.32 -22.78
N SER A 2 27.13 -10.39 -23.62
CA SER A 2 27.87 -9.16 -23.93
C SER A 2 27.67 -8.11 -22.83
N MET A 3 28.65 -7.23 -22.67
CA MET A 3 28.58 -6.05 -21.78
C MET A 3 27.36 -5.17 -22.14
N GLU A 4 27.02 -5.06 -23.43
CA GLU A 4 25.86 -4.30 -23.92
C GLU A 4 24.51 -4.92 -23.55
N GLU A 5 24.40 -6.25 -23.51
CA GLU A 5 23.19 -6.94 -23.03
C GLU A 5 22.98 -6.71 -21.53
N THR A 6 24.08 -6.62 -20.78
CA THR A 6 24.04 -6.38 -19.33
C THR A 6 23.62 -4.95 -19.03
N LEU A 7 24.16 -3.97 -19.75
CA LEU A 7 23.78 -2.56 -19.63
C LEU A 7 22.34 -2.30 -20.11
N SER A 8 21.88 -2.96 -21.17
CA SER A 8 20.49 -2.85 -21.63
C SER A 8 19.50 -3.44 -20.62
N ARG A 9 19.85 -4.56 -19.97
CA ARG A 9 19.02 -5.15 -18.91
C ARG A 9 18.98 -4.28 -17.65
N ILE A 10 20.10 -3.64 -17.29
CA ILE A 10 20.13 -2.67 -16.20
C ILE A 10 19.26 -1.46 -16.55
N GLY A 11 19.38 -0.92 -17.77
CA GLY A 11 18.54 0.19 -18.25
C GLY A 11 17.05 -0.11 -18.22
N ALA A 12 16.65 -1.32 -18.63
CA ALA A 12 15.28 -1.81 -18.56
C ALA A 12 14.78 -1.98 -17.10
N ALA A 13 15.60 -2.55 -16.22
CA ALA A 13 15.28 -2.67 -14.79
C ALA A 13 15.20 -1.31 -14.08
N THR A 14 15.91 -0.30 -14.58
CA THR A 14 15.86 1.08 -14.03
C THR A 14 14.61 1.83 -14.50
N HIS A 15 13.98 1.38 -15.59
CA HIS A 15 12.70 1.88 -16.12
C HIS A 15 11.48 1.13 -15.57
N GLU A 16 11.65 0.28 -14.57
CA GLU A 16 10.55 -0.44 -13.93
C GLU A 16 10.44 -0.05 -12.45
N ARG A 17 9.29 0.52 -12.06
CA ARG A 17 8.96 0.74 -10.64
C ARG A 17 7.75 -0.13 -10.31
N ASN A 18 7.90 -1.01 -9.33
CA ASN A 18 6.88 -1.98 -8.93
C ASN A 18 6.41 -2.96 -10.05
N GLY A 19 7.26 -3.25 -11.04
CA GLY A 19 6.96 -4.20 -12.11
C GLY A 19 6.12 -3.63 -13.26
N ARG A 20 6.07 -2.30 -13.41
CA ARG A 20 5.49 -1.61 -14.57
C ARG A 20 6.53 -0.67 -15.20
N PRO A 21 6.51 -0.50 -16.54
CA PRO A 21 7.30 0.52 -17.22
C PRO A 21 6.92 1.92 -16.71
N ILE A 22 7.91 2.76 -16.39
CA ILE A 22 7.71 4.12 -15.85
C ILE A 22 6.79 4.97 -16.74
N ASP A 23 6.82 4.76 -18.05
CA ASP A 23 6.03 5.50 -19.05
C ASP A 23 4.52 5.20 -19.01
N GLN A 24 4.11 4.15 -18.28
CA GLN A 24 2.71 3.74 -18.11
C GLN A 24 2.19 3.98 -16.69
N ILE A 25 3.00 4.61 -15.82
CA ILE A 25 2.58 4.92 -14.45
C ILE A 25 1.77 6.21 -14.49
N ASP A 26 0.45 6.09 -14.35
CA ASP A 26 -0.36 7.23 -13.95
C ASP A 26 0.10 7.66 -12.54
N GLN A 27 0.80 8.80 -12.48
CA GLN A 27 1.38 9.32 -11.24
C GLN A 27 0.30 9.62 -10.20
N ALA A 28 -0.92 9.93 -10.61
CA ALA A 28 -2.03 10.15 -9.69
C ALA A 28 -2.47 8.82 -9.05
N GLU A 29 -2.59 7.75 -9.84
CA GLU A 29 -2.96 6.43 -9.32
C GLU A 29 -1.88 5.84 -8.38
N ASP A 30 -0.60 5.97 -8.73
CA ASP A 30 0.49 5.49 -7.86
C ASP A 30 0.56 6.28 -6.54
N ALA A 31 0.25 7.58 -6.58
CA ALA A 31 0.14 8.40 -5.37
C ALA A 31 -1.04 7.94 -4.50
N GLU A 32 -2.19 7.62 -5.09
CA GLU A 32 -3.33 7.10 -4.32
C GLU A 32 -3.04 5.72 -3.72
N ASP A 33 -2.39 4.84 -4.46
CA ASP A 33 -1.97 3.52 -3.99
C ASP A 33 -0.98 3.66 -2.83
N GLN A 34 -0.05 4.61 -2.91
CA GLN A 34 0.88 4.92 -1.82
C GLN A 34 0.15 5.43 -0.57
N VAL A 35 -0.81 6.34 -0.72
CA VAL A 35 -1.64 6.82 0.40
C VAL A 35 -2.44 5.68 1.03
N ALA A 36 -3.04 4.81 0.20
CA ALA A 36 -3.75 3.64 0.70
C ALA A 36 -2.82 2.72 1.50
N ARG A 37 -1.57 2.54 1.04
CA ARG A 37 -0.57 1.77 1.76
C ARG A 37 -0.17 2.39 3.11
N GLU A 38 -0.21 3.71 3.24
CA GLU A 38 0.09 4.42 4.49
C GLU A 38 -1.07 4.41 5.48
N CYS A 39 -2.31 4.23 5.00
CA CYS A 39 -3.48 4.08 5.86
C CYS A 39 -3.55 2.70 6.54
N VAL A 40 -2.94 1.68 5.94
CA VAL A 40 -3.06 0.28 6.36
C VAL A 40 -1.76 -0.24 6.95
N GLU A 41 -1.80 -0.68 8.20
CA GLU A 41 -0.72 -1.47 8.80
C GLU A 41 -0.99 -2.95 8.55
N VAL A 42 -0.03 -3.64 7.93
CA VAL A 42 -0.02 -5.09 7.77
C VAL A 42 1.05 -5.65 8.69
N ARG A 43 0.71 -6.68 9.48
CA ARG A 43 1.64 -7.39 10.37
C ARG A 43 1.64 -8.87 10.06
N LEU A 44 2.82 -9.46 10.11
CA LEU A 44 3.00 -10.89 9.95
C LEU A 44 3.00 -11.58 11.32
N GLN A 45 2.12 -12.56 11.49
CA GLN A 45 1.90 -13.30 12.73
C GLN A 45 2.42 -14.73 12.58
N GLY A 46 3.13 -15.22 13.60
CA GLY A 46 3.61 -16.60 13.67
C GLY A 46 4.79 -16.96 12.77
N TYR A 47 5.28 -16.04 11.92
CA TYR A 47 6.44 -16.28 11.04
C TYR A 47 7.78 -16.36 11.78
N ASP A 48 7.95 -15.54 12.82
CA ASP A 48 9.13 -15.54 13.68
C ASP A 48 8.74 -15.60 15.15
N ALA A 49 7.97 -16.64 15.51
CA ALA A 49 7.49 -16.80 16.88
C ALA A 49 8.62 -17.01 17.91
N ARG A 50 9.84 -17.36 17.45
CA ARG A 50 11.01 -17.64 18.29
C ARG A 50 12.07 -16.53 18.25
N GLY A 51 11.91 -15.50 17.41
CA GLY A 51 12.92 -14.44 17.26
C GLY A 51 14.22 -14.92 16.63
N GLU A 52 14.17 -16.02 15.87
CA GLU A 52 15.34 -16.69 15.29
C GLU A 52 15.67 -16.14 13.88
N ARG A 53 14.76 -15.36 13.29
CA ARG A 53 14.89 -14.80 11.95
C ARG A 53 15.58 -13.43 12.01
N GLU A 54 16.42 -13.16 11.01
CA GLU A 54 16.96 -11.82 10.86
C GLU A 54 15.84 -10.82 10.53
N ALA A 55 15.95 -9.59 11.06
CA ALA A 55 14.97 -8.53 10.81
C ALA A 55 14.75 -8.26 9.30
N GLY A 56 15.80 -8.44 8.48
CA GLY A 56 15.73 -8.33 7.03
C GLY A 56 14.84 -9.40 6.37
N GLU A 57 14.88 -10.64 6.87
CA GLU A 57 14.04 -11.74 6.38
C GLU A 57 12.57 -11.50 6.70
N VAL A 58 12.27 -11.12 7.95
CA VAL A 58 10.90 -10.80 8.38
C VAL A 58 10.32 -9.65 7.56
N ALA A 59 11.12 -8.61 7.31
CA ALA A 59 10.71 -7.48 6.49
C ALA A 59 10.49 -7.88 5.01
N ALA A 60 11.31 -8.77 4.46
CA ALA A 60 11.14 -9.28 3.10
C ALA A 60 9.86 -10.11 2.96
N ALA A 61 9.61 -11.03 3.90
CA ALA A 61 8.40 -11.84 3.96
C ALA A 61 7.14 -10.97 4.07
N LEU A 62 7.16 -9.96 4.94
CA LEU A 62 6.05 -9.01 5.07
C LEU A 62 5.75 -8.26 3.77
N ARG A 63 6.79 -7.76 3.07
CA ARG A 63 6.62 -7.07 1.78
C ARG A 63 6.03 -7.98 0.72
N GLN A 64 6.52 -9.22 0.64
CA GLN A 64 6.04 -10.18 -0.35
C GLN A 64 4.60 -10.59 -0.08
N TYR A 65 4.25 -10.84 1.18
CA TYR A 65 2.88 -11.13 1.59
C TYR A 65 1.94 -9.99 1.21
N ARG A 66 2.31 -8.76 1.60
CA ARG A 66 1.53 -7.57 1.31
C ARG A 66 1.26 -7.44 -0.20
N ARG A 67 2.27 -7.65 -1.04
CA ARG A 67 2.09 -7.61 -2.50
C ARG A 67 1.14 -8.68 -3.01
N ALA A 68 1.27 -9.93 -2.56
CA ALA A 68 0.37 -11.00 -2.95
C ALA A 68 -1.08 -10.71 -2.53
N PHE A 69 -1.26 -10.18 -1.32
CA PHE A 69 -2.57 -9.80 -0.81
C PHE A 69 -3.19 -8.63 -1.58
N GLU A 70 -2.40 -7.58 -1.84
CA GLU A 70 -2.81 -6.47 -2.71
C GLU A 70 -3.22 -6.98 -4.10
N GLN A 71 -2.46 -7.89 -4.70
CA GLN A 71 -2.79 -8.46 -6.01
C GLN A 71 -4.12 -9.24 -6.00
N LEU A 72 -4.36 -10.06 -4.98
CA LEU A 72 -5.60 -10.85 -4.87
C LEU A 72 -6.84 -9.97 -4.69
N LEU A 73 -6.70 -8.82 -4.04
CA LEU A 73 -7.79 -7.87 -3.82
C LEU A 73 -7.95 -6.82 -4.93
N GLY A 74 -7.04 -6.77 -5.91
CA GLY A 74 -7.09 -5.79 -6.99
C GLY A 74 -6.37 -4.46 -6.67
N GLY A 75 -5.52 -4.44 -5.66
CA GLY A 75 -4.58 -3.36 -5.36
C GLY A 75 -4.72 -2.77 -3.95
N PRO A 76 -3.82 -1.84 -3.58
CA PRO A 76 -3.80 -1.21 -2.25
C PRO A 76 -5.07 -0.46 -1.90
N ARG A 77 -5.68 0.24 -2.87
CA ARG A 77 -6.97 0.94 -2.68
C ARG A 77 -8.09 -0.02 -2.29
N HIS A 78 -8.17 -1.17 -2.94
CA HIS A 78 -9.17 -2.19 -2.65
C HIS A 78 -8.95 -2.87 -1.29
N VAL A 79 -7.70 -3.02 -0.85
CA VAL A 79 -7.37 -3.46 0.52
C VAL A 79 -7.92 -2.49 1.56
N LEU A 80 -7.69 -1.18 1.38
CA LEU A 80 -8.22 -0.16 2.29
C LEU A 80 -9.75 -0.12 2.27
N ALA A 81 -10.38 -0.20 1.10
CA ALA A 81 -11.83 -0.22 0.96
C ALA A 81 -12.46 -1.44 1.64
N ALA A 82 -11.90 -2.63 1.43
CA ALA A 82 -12.36 -3.86 2.08
C ALA A 82 -12.22 -3.80 3.62
N LEU A 83 -11.17 -3.16 4.15
CA LEU A 83 -11.04 -2.95 5.59
C LEU A 83 -12.11 -2.00 6.14
N ARG A 84 -12.45 -0.93 5.41
CA ARG A 84 -13.54 -0.02 5.80
C ARG A 84 -14.89 -0.73 5.80
N ALA A 85 -15.18 -1.48 4.74
CA ALA A 85 -16.37 -2.32 4.67
C ALA A 85 -16.43 -3.33 5.83
N ALA A 86 -15.28 -3.86 6.28
CA ALA A 86 -15.21 -4.80 7.40
C ALA A 86 -15.36 -4.14 8.77
N GLU A 87 -15.03 -2.84 8.89
CA GLU A 87 -15.33 -2.05 10.08
C GLU A 87 -16.83 -1.69 10.11
N GLU A 88 -17.39 -1.26 8.98
CA GLU A 88 -18.80 -0.91 8.83
C GLU A 88 -19.72 -2.13 9.05
N SER A 89 -19.34 -3.31 8.56
CA SER A 89 -20.09 -4.55 8.78
C SER A 89 -20.19 -4.98 10.26
N ARG A 90 -19.46 -4.32 11.17
CA ARG A 90 -19.59 -4.53 12.63
C ARG A 90 -20.71 -3.69 13.22
N GLU A 91 -21.08 -2.61 12.56
CA GLU A 91 -22.08 -1.64 12.99
C GLU A 91 -23.41 -1.87 12.29
N VAL A 92 -23.38 -2.32 11.03
CA VAL A 92 -24.58 -2.63 10.24
C VAL A 92 -24.58 -4.08 9.72
N PRO A 93 -25.77 -4.70 9.57
CA PRO A 93 -25.90 -6.00 8.93
C PRO A 93 -25.30 -6.03 7.53
N LEU A 94 -24.78 -7.19 7.12
CA LEU A 94 -24.13 -7.36 5.82
C LEU A 94 -25.07 -7.00 4.66
N GLU A 95 -26.37 -7.26 4.80
CA GLU A 95 -27.41 -7.00 3.80
C GLU A 95 -27.64 -5.51 3.53
N GLU A 96 -27.34 -4.67 4.52
CA GLU A 96 -27.51 -3.21 4.47
C GLU A 96 -26.28 -2.50 3.89
N LEU A 97 -25.14 -3.20 3.76
CA LEU A 97 -23.96 -2.67 3.09
C LEU A 97 -24.19 -2.54 1.59
N GLU A 98 -23.53 -1.54 1.01
CA GLU A 98 -23.48 -1.34 -0.43
C GLU A 98 -23.05 -2.64 -1.16
N PRO A 99 -23.65 -2.97 -2.32
CA PRO A 99 -23.31 -4.17 -3.07
C PRO A 99 -21.81 -4.32 -3.37
N SER A 100 -21.12 -3.21 -3.64
CA SER A 100 -19.67 -3.17 -3.88
C SER A 100 -18.86 -3.60 -2.65
N ASP A 101 -19.29 -3.19 -1.46
CA ASP A 101 -18.61 -3.47 -0.21
C ASP A 101 -18.80 -4.92 0.21
N ARG A 102 -20.00 -5.47 -0.01
CA ARG A 102 -20.24 -6.92 0.13
C ARG A 102 -19.34 -7.75 -0.79
N GLU A 103 -19.16 -7.32 -2.04
CA GLU A 103 -18.27 -8.00 -2.97
C GLU A 103 -16.81 -7.94 -2.50
N LEU A 104 -16.37 -6.77 -2.02
CA LEU A 104 -15.03 -6.60 -1.46
C LEU A 104 -14.79 -7.48 -0.24
N LEU A 105 -15.78 -7.61 0.66
CA LEU A 105 -15.70 -8.49 1.82
C LEU A 105 -15.60 -9.97 1.43
N ARG A 106 -16.34 -10.39 0.39
CA ARG A 106 -16.22 -11.77 -0.14
C ARG A 106 -14.84 -12.01 -0.75
N LYS A 107 -14.34 -11.07 -1.56
CA LYS A 107 -12.98 -11.14 -2.13
C LYS A 107 -11.92 -11.19 -1.04
N TRP A 108 -12.08 -10.38 0.01
CA TRP A 108 -11.21 -10.39 1.18
C TRP A 108 -11.19 -11.75 1.87
N ALA A 109 -12.36 -12.30 2.18
CA ALA A 109 -12.47 -13.61 2.83
C ALA A 109 -11.83 -14.71 1.96
N GLY A 110 -12.06 -14.69 0.65
CA GLY A 110 -11.45 -15.62 -0.29
C GLY A 110 -9.92 -15.48 -0.37
N ALA A 111 -9.42 -14.25 -0.46
CA ALA A 111 -7.99 -13.96 -0.51
C ALA A 111 -7.28 -14.38 0.80
N ALA A 112 -7.89 -14.09 1.95
CA ALA A 112 -7.38 -14.50 3.26
C ALA A 112 -7.35 -16.03 3.40
N ALA A 113 -8.42 -16.72 3.01
CA ALA A 113 -8.49 -18.18 3.04
C ALA A 113 -7.42 -18.81 2.13
N ARG A 114 -7.26 -18.27 0.92
CA ARG A 114 -6.28 -18.75 -0.06
C ARG A 114 -4.85 -18.58 0.45
N LEU A 115 -4.52 -17.42 1.02
CA LEU A 115 -3.19 -17.17 1.59
C LEU A 115 -2.93 -17.98 2.85
N GLN A 116 -3.96 -18.32 3.63
CA GLN A 116 -3.83 -19.25 4.75
C GLN A 116 -3.60 -20.70 4.29
N SER A 117 -4.31 -21.14 3.24
CA SER A 117 -4.23 -22.53 2.74
C SER A 117 -2.97 -22.82 1.93
N GLU A 118 -2.54 -21.87 1.09
CA GLU A 118 -1.28 -21.99 0.33
C GLU A 118 -0.07 -21.84 1.27
N GLY A 119 -0.29 -21.25 2.45
CA GLY A 119 0.75 -20.83 3.36
C GLY A 119 1.66 -19.81 2.71
N LEU A 120 2.47 -19.12 3.51
CA LEU A 120 3.58 -18.35 2.95
C LEU A 120 4.61 -19.27 2.25
N GLY A 121 4.49 -20.60 2.33
CA GLY A 121 5.46 -21.55 1.77
C GLY A 121 5.69 -21.45 0.27
N ALA A 122 4.70 -21.02 -0.52
CA ALA A 122 4.88 -20.76 -1.95
C ALA A 122 5.55 -19.40 -2.25
N LEU A 123 5.48 -18.47 -1.30
CA LEU A 123 5.98 -17.10 -1.45
C LEU A 123 7.36 -16.94 -0.79
N THR A 124 7.56 -17.39 0.45
CA THR A 124 8.85 -17.33 1.14
C THR A 124 9.66 -18.58 0.86
N THR A 125 10.88 -18.41 0.36
CA THR A 125 11.90 -19.46 0.29
C THR A 125 12.20 -19.98 1.69
N GLY A 126 11.53 -21.06 2.10
CA GLY A 126 11.76 -21.72 3.37
C GLY A 126 10.48 -22.02 4.11
N THR A 127 10.14 -23.31 4.11
CA THR A 127 9.11 -24.01 4.90
C THR A 127 7.70 -23.44 4.85
N ALA A 128 6.71 -24.31 4.60
CA ALA A 128 5.29 -23.97 4.68
C ALA A 128 4.93 -23.53 6.10
N HIS A 129 5.07 -22.23 6.36
CA HIS A 129 4.76 -21.66 7.65
C HIS A 129 3.26 -21.38 7.74
N LYS A 130 2.66 -21.76 8.87
CA LYS A 130 1.30 -21.38 9.30
C LYS A 130 1.19 -19.88 9.63
N ALA A 131 2.06 -19.06 9.04
CA ALA A 131 2.06 -17.63 9.24
C ALA A 131 0.82 -17.03 8.58
N TRP A 132 0.17 -16.13 9.30
CA TRP A 132 -0.97 -15.37 8.81
C TRP A 132 -0.69 -13.89 9.04
N PHE A 133 -1.50 -13.02 8.47
CA PHE A 133 -1.33 -11.57 8.61
C PHE A 133 -2.55 -10.96 9.27
N SER A 134 -2.32 -9.90 10.03
CA SER A 134 -3.38 -8.97 10.38
C SER A 134 -3.20 -7.69 9.59
N ALA A 135 -4.31 -7.11 9.14
CA ALA A 135 -4.36 -5.80 8.53
C ALA A 135 -5.35 -4.94 9.30
N LYS A 136 -4.99 -3.69 9.56
CA LYS A 136 -5.87 -2.72 10.21
C LYS A 136 -5.62 -1.32 9.66
N ILE A 137 -6.64 -0.48 9.74
CA ILE A 137 -6.51 0.94 9.43
C ILE A 137 -5.81 1.61 10.62
N VAL A 138 -4.69 2.28 10.37
CA VAL A 138 -3.88 2.96 11.40
C VAL A 138 -3.82 4.47 11.23
N ARG A 139 -4.23 4.97 10.07
CA ARG A 139 -4.34 6.39 9.79
C ARG A 139 -5.58 6.63 8.95
N ARG A 140 -6.31 7.69 9.24
CA ARG A 140 -7.39 8.13 8.36
C ARG A 140 -6.82 8.87 7.16
N ARG A 141 -7.44 8.72 6.00
CA ARG A 141 -7.06 9.44 4.77
C ARG A 141 -7.04 10.96 5.01
N ASP A 142 -7.94 11.46 5.86
CA ASP A 142 -8.04 12.88 6.22
C ASP A 142 -6.85 13.36 7.07
N GLU A 143 -6.32 12.51 7.95
CA GLU A 143 -5.13 12.81 8.76
C GLU A 143 -3.88 12.88 7.88
N LEU A 144 -3.77 12.00 6.88
CA LEU A 144 -2.69 12.05 5.88
C LEU A 144 -2.81 13.27 4.98
N ALA A 145 -4.02 13.62 4.52
CA ALA A 145 -4.26 14.82 3.74
C ALA A 145 -3.94 16.10 4.55
N ALA A 146 -4.29 16.12 5.84
CA ALA A 146 -3.93 17.22 6.74
C ALA A 146 -2.41 17.30 6.96
N ALA A 147 -1.74 16.18 7.19
CA ALA A 147 -0.28 16.13 7.34
C ALA A 147 0.45 16.58 6.07
N ALA A 148 -0.04 16.19 4.88
CA ALA A 148 0.50 16.63 3.60
C ALA A 148 0.34 18.14 3.39
N ARG A 149 -0.81 18.72 3.76
CA ARG A 149 -1.04 20.17 3.73
C ARG A 149 -0.08 20.92 4.68
N ILE A 150 0.12 20.40 5.89
CA ILE A 150 1.05 20.99 6.87
C ILE A 150 2.49 20.94 6.36
N LYS A 151 2.90 19.82 5.75
CA LYS A 151 4.22 19.68 5.14
C LYS A 151 4.39 20.65 3.95
N ALA A 152 3.42 20.69 3.04
CA ALA A 152 3.43 21.61 1.89
C ALA A 152 3.49 23.08 2.33
N ALA A 153 2.78 23.45 3.40
CA ALA A 153 2.83 24.80 3.96
C ALA A 153 4.19 25.14 4.60
N ARG A 154 4.95 24.15 5.08
CA ARG A 154 6.32 24.33 5.61
C ARG A 154 7.38 24.40 4.52
N GLU A 155 7.18 23.68 3.42
CA GLU A 155 8.10 23.63 2.27
C GLU A 155 7.79 24.73 1.24
N ALA A 156 6.63 25.38 1.34
CA ALA A 156 6.31 26.54 0.53
C ALA A 156 7.33 27.66 0.78
N PRO A 157 7.95 28.22 -0.27
CA PRO A 157 8.84 29.37 -0.11
C PRO A 157 8.06 30.52 0.56
N PRO A 158 8.71 31.30 1.44
CA PRO A 158 8.04 32.42 2.10
C PRO A 158 7.42 33.31 1.02
N ALA A 159 6.12 33.60 1.17
CA ALA A 159 5.44 34.52 0.28
C ALA A 159 6.27 35.80 0.20
N ALA A 160 6.70 36.16 -1.01
CA ALA A 160 7.50 37.35 -1.23
C ALA A 160 6.83 38.53 -0.53
N PRO A 161 7.58 39.37 0.22
CA PRO A 161 7.00 40.48 0.94
C PRO A 161 6.21 41.32 -0.06
N ARG A 162 4.89 41.39 0.13
CA ARG A 162 4.04 42.31 -0.63
C ARG A 162 4.53 43.71 -0.28
N SER A 163 5.27 44.34 -1.19
CA SER A 163 5.70 45.73 -1.03
C SER A 163 4.46 46.58 -0.70
N PRO A 164 4.41 47.24 0.47
CA PRO A 164 3.29 48.09 0.80
C PRO A 164 3.45 49.39 0.01
N GLY A 165 2.45 49.71 -0.81
CA GLY A 165 2.26 51.05 -1.35
C GLY A 165 2.72 51.25 -2.78
N GLN A 166 1.82 50.95 -3.72
CA GLN A 166 1.71 51.79 -4.91
C GLN A 166 0.21 52.03 -5.17
N ILE A 167 -0.31 53.03 -4.47
CA ILE A 167 -1.59 53.65 -4.84
C ILE A 167 -1.25 54.54 -6.04
N ASN A 168 -1.62 54.10 -7.24
CA ASN A 168 -1.56 54.96 -8.42
C ASN A 168 -2.70 55.98 -8.32
N LEU A 169 -2.35 57.21 -7.97
CA LEU A 169 -3.19 58.39 -8.15
C LEU A 169 -2.60 59.18 -9.32
N PHE A 170 -2.99 58.85 -10.55
CA PHE A 170 -3.04 59.75 -11.71
C PHE A 170 -4.04 59.19 -12.73
#